data_AF-A0A9P6RHZ1-F1
#
_entry.id   AF-A0A9P6RHZ1-F1
#
_cell.length_a   1.000
_cell.length_b   1.000
_cell.length_c   1.000
_cell.angle_alpha   90.00
_cell.angle_beta   90.00
_cell.angle_gamma   90.00
#
_symmetry.space_group_name_H-M   'P 1'
#
loop_
_entity.id
_entity.type
_entity.pdbx_description
1 polymer ?
#
loop_
_entity_poly.entity_id
_entity_poly.type
_entity_poly.pdbx_seq_one_letter_code
_entity_poly.pdbx_strand_id
1 'polypeptide(L)'
;MTELEDYFCALTLQLSMMTEDREAGQLGKAAVASDSQVAVEQMLQEARALEQSYMLAKSLAECDIVPDTLVDEMNHLDTIASSDRELAERLERCEYGAEVELRAKSERFERAIRYFYTAAECCTCIERKQTYTSPCGHAYCQDCAQSLYDFALTDRKLIPVRCCRMPFDSDIAPVCLMTEEDLNKYLTIKGEIEHPCPPVAELDRAASILISEKGWKFEH
;
A
#
# COMPACT_ATOMS: atom_id res chain seq x y z
N MET A 1 10.43 37.12 24.78
CA MET A 1 10.27 35.83 24.07
C MET A 1 10.95 34.66 24.80
N THR A 2 11.96 34.89 25.66
CA THR A 2 12.63 33.82 26.43
C THR A 2 11.90 33.42 27.71
N GLU A 3 11.20 34.34 28.37
CA GLU A 3 10.62 34.12 29.71
C GLU A 3 9.54 33.02 29.78
N LEU A 4 8.80 32.76 28.70
CA LEU A 4 7.75 31.73 28.67
C LEU A 4 8.31 30.34 28.34
N GLU A 5 9.30 30.27 27.45
CA GLU A 5 10.04 29.05 27.14
C GLU A 5 10.88 28.61 28.36
N ASP A 6 11.47 29.58 29.07
CA ASP A 6 12.16 29.37 30.35
C ASP A 6 11.19 28.87 31.43
N TYR A 7 9.94 29.35 31.45
CA TYR A 7 8.90 28.90 32.38
C TYR A 7 8.46 27.45 32.12
N PHE A 8 8.21 27.06 30.87
CA PHE A 8 7.85 25.67 30.52
C PHE A 8 9.01 24.70 30.76
N CYS A 9 10.25 25.12 30.47
CA CYS A 9 11.45 24.35 30.76
C CYS A 9 11.64 24.15 32.27
N ALA A 10 11.47 25.23 33.07
CA ALA A 10 11.55 25.17 34.52
C ALA A 10 10.46 24.27 35.13
N LEU A 11 9.22 24.35 34.63
CA LEU A 11 8.11 23.53 35.11
C LEU A 11 8.33 22.03 34.80
N THR A 12 8.86 21.72 33.62
CA THR A 12 9.19 20.35 33.21
C THR A 12 10.33 19.76 34.05
N LEU A 13 11.38 20.55 34.30
CA LEU A 13 12.49 20.18 35.19
C LEU A 13 12.02 19.98 36.64
N GLN A 14 11.14 20.84 37.13
CA GLN A 14 10.61 20.73 38.49
C GLN A 14 9.76 19.47 38.67
N LEU A 15 8.97 19.09 37.66
CA LEU A 15 8.18 17.86 37.67
C LEU A 15 9.04 16.60 37.53
N SER A 16 10.12 16.63 36.74
CA SER A 16 11.06 15.49 36.62
C SER A 16 11.87 15.26 37.91
N MET A 17 12.28 16.33 38.58
CA MET A 17 12.96 16.23 39.88
C MET A 17 12.04 15.61 40.96
N MET A 18 10.75 15.95 40.94
CA MET A 18 9.76 15.37 41.87
C MET A 18 9.52 13.86 41.65
N THR A 19 9.79 13.34 40.45
CA THR A 19 9.72 11.89 40.16
C THR A 19 11.00 11.16 40.56
N GLU A 20 12.17 11.76 40.35
CA GLU A 20 13.48 11.15 40.66
C GLU A 20 13.74 11.04 42.18
N ASP A 21 13.38 12.04 42.98
CA ASP A 21 13.55 12.03 44.45
C ASP A 21 12.76 10.89 45.13
N ARG A 22 11.71 10.36 44.49
CA ARG A 22 10.89 9.26 45.03
C ARG A 22 11.39 7.87 44.65
N GLU A 23 12.07 7.73 43.51
CA GLU A 23 12.70 6.47 43.11
C GLU A 23 13.91 6.15 44.00
N ALA A 24 14.68 7.17 44.39
CA ALA A 24 15.78 7.02 45.37
C ALA A 24 15.29 6.59 46.77
N GLY A 25 14.02 6.86 47.11
CA GLY A 25 13.39 6.46 48.37
C GLY A 25 12.69 5.09 48.36
N GLN A 26 12.59 4.42 47.20
CA GLN A 26 11.83 3.17 47.03
C GLN A 26 12.68 1.99 46.52
N LEU A 27 13.88 1.80 47.05
CA LEU A 27 14.57 0.51 46.94
C LEU A 27 13.92 -0.50 47.89
N GLY A 28 12.77 -1.08 47.52
CA GLY A 28 12.26 -2.22 48.30
C GLY A 28 10.91 -2.85 47.97
N LYS A 29 10.00 -2.28 47.15
CA LYS A 29 8.72 -2.94 46.85
C LYS A 29 8.33 -2.71 45.40
N ALA A 30 8.00 -3.79 44.69
CA ALA A 30 7.49 -3.77 43.32
C ALA A 30 6.30 -2.78 43.23
N ALA A 31 6.51 -1.66 42.56
CA ALA A 31 5.62 -0.52 42.57
C ALA A 31 4.45 -0.75 41.61
N VAL A 32 3.26 -0.98 42.17
CA VAL A 32 2.02 -0.54 41.52
C VAL A 32 2.03 0.98 41.60
N ALA A 33 1.92 1.67 40.46
CA ALA A 33 1.97 3.13 40.43
C ALA A 33 0.92 3.70 41.41
N SER A 34 1.35 4.50 42.36
CA SER A 34 0.45 5.20 43.28
C SER A 34 -0.44 6.16 42.48
N ASP A 35 -1.68 6.39 42.92
CA ASP A 35 -2.58 7.39 42.31
C ASP A 35 -1.91 8.77 42.12
N SER A 36 -0.96 9.11 42.99
CA SER A 36 -0.15 10.32 42.89
C SER A 36 0.87 10.30 41.74
N GLN A 37 1.41 9.13 41.38
CA GLN A 37 2.31 8.96 40.23
C GLN A 37 1.53 9.05 38.92
N VAL A 38 0.36 8.40 38.85
CA VAL A 38 -0.54 8.49 37.69
C VAL A 38 -0.98 9.94 37.46
N ALA A 39 -1.31 10.68 38.52
CA ALA A 39 -1.68 12.10 38.42
C ALA A 39 -0.52 12.97 37.89
N VAL A 40 0.72 12.77 38.35
CA VAL A 40 1.88 13.53 37.87
C VAL A 40 2.22 13.19 36.42
N GLU A 41 2.14 11.91 36.04
CA GLU A 41 2.37 11.48 34.67
C GLU A 41 1.30 12.02 33.71
N GLN A 42 0.04 12.05 34.14
CA GLN A 42 -1.05 12.67 33.39
C GLN A 42 -0.83 14.19 33.23
N MET A 43 -0.44 14.89 34.29
CA MET A 43 -0.11 16.32 34.20
C MET A 43 1.05 16.60 33.26
N LEU A 44 2.07 15.73 33.22
CA LEU A 44 3.19 15.84 32.27
C LEU A 44 2.75 15.60 30.83
N GLN A 45 1.85 14.63 30.59
CA GLN A 45 1.28 14.39 29.27
C GLN A 45 0.45 15.59 28.78
N GLU A 46 -0.39 16.15 29.66
CA GLU A 46 -1.19 17.34 29.36
C GLU A 46 -0.30 18.57 29.08
N ALA A 47 0.77 18.77 29.84
CA ALA A 47 1.74 19.85 29.61
C ALA A 47 2.45 19.71 28.25
N ARG A 48 2.87 18.50 27.87
CA ARG A 48 3.49 18.23 26.57
C ARG A 48 2.52 18.45 25.40
N ALA A 49 1.25 18.05 25.55
CA ALA A 49 0.23 18.28 24.53
C ALA A 49 -0.04 19.78 24.32
N LEU A 50 -0.04 20.55 25.41
CA LEU A 50 -0.20 22.00 25.36
C LEU A 50 1.01 22.67 24.68
N GLU A 51 2.23 22.25 25.00
CA GLU A 51 3.45 22.72 24.35
C GLU A 51 3.43 22.47 22.83
N GLN A 52 3.05 21.26 22.40
CA GLN A 52 2.94 20.93 20.98
C GLN A 52 1.89 21.80 20.26
N SER A 53 0.75 22.02 20.90
CA SER A 53 -0.32 22.87 20.35
C SER A 53 0.11 24.33 20.25
N TYR A 54 0.85 24.83 21.25
CA TYR A 54 1.45 26.17 21.24
C TYR A 54 2.48 26.32 20.12
N MET A 55 3.38 25.34 19.95
CA MET A 55 4.39 25.35 18.88
C MET A 55 3.75 25.32 17.49
N LEU A 56 2.70 24.53 17.31
CA LEU A 56 1.92 24.51 16.07
C LEU A 56 1.26 25.88 15.81
N ALA A 57 0.56 26.43 16.79
CA ALA A 57 -0.09 27.74 16.67
C ALA A 57 0.91 28.86 16.36
N LYS A 58 2.10 28.83 16.97
CA LYS A 58 3.21 29.76 16.69
C LYS A 58 3.70 29.60 15.24
N SER A 59 3.92 28.37 14.78
CA SER A 59 4.32 28.10 13.39
C SER A 59 3.29 28.57 12.36
N LEU A 60 1.99 28.47 12.69
CA LEU A 60 0.90 29.01 11.86
C LEU A 60 0.85 30.53 11.88
N ALA A 61 1.16 31.17 13.02
CA ALA A 61 1.19 32.62 13.15
C ALA A 61 2.41 33.26 12.47
N GLU A 62 3.53 32.54 12.36
CA GLU A 62 4.75 32.99 11.67
C GLU A 62 4.71 32.71 10.15
N CYS A 63 3.71 31.96 9.67
CA CYS A 63 3.46 31.76 8.24
C CYS A 63 2.74 32.98 7.63
N ASP A 64 3.51 33.96 7.15
CA ASP A 64 2.99 35.18 6.49
C ASP A 64 2.26 34.90 5.15
N ILE A 65 2.37 33.68 4.62
CA ILE A 65 1.70 33.27 3.38
C ILE A 65 1.11 31.88 3.62
N VAL A 66 -0.17 31.83 3.97
CA VAL A 66 -0.95 30.61 3.77
C VAL A 66 -1.28 30.59 2.27
N PRO A 67 -0.72 29.67 1.47
CA PRO A 67 -1.09 29.62 0.06
C PRO A 67 -2.58 29.32 -0.05
N ASP A 68 -3.29 29.99 -0.95
CA ASP A 68 -4.75 29.85 -1.12
C ASP A 68 -5.17 28.37 -1.26
N THR A 69 -4.29 27.53 -1.81
CA THR A 69 -4.46 26.08 -1.93
C THR A 69 -4.61 25.35 -0.59
N LEU A 70 -3.94 25.81 0.47
CA LEU A 70 -4.02 25.20 1.81
C LEU A 70 -5.35 25.55 2.49
N VAL A 71 -5.87 26.76 2.26
CA VAL A 71 -7.20 27.15 2.76
C VAL A 71 -8.29 26.35 2.04
N ASP A 72 -8.16 26.15 0.73
CA ASP A 72 -9.06 25.30 -0.04
C ASP A 72 -8.99 23.83 0.38
N GLU A 73 -7.79 23.31 0.66
CA GLU A 73 -7.60 21.95 1.20
C GLU A 73 -8.22 21.79 2.59
N MET A 74 -8.03 22.76 3.49
CA MET A 74 -8.65 22.75 4.82
C MET A 74 -10.17 22.81 4.74
N ASN A 75 -10.72 23.69 3.91
CA ASN A 75 -12.16 23.78 3.67
C ASN A 75 -12.72 22.48 3.07
N HIS A 76 -11.96 21.82 2.19
CA HIS A 76 -12.34 20.54 1.62
C HIS A 76 -12.41 19.44 2.68
N LEU A 77 -11.41 19.39 3.57
CA LEU A 77 -11.37 18.43 4.68
C LEU A 77 -12.50 18.68 5.70
N ASP A 78 -12.81 19.93 6.03
CA ASP A 78 -13.91 20.29 6.92
C ASP A 78 -15.29 19.92 6.31
N THR A 79 -15.43 20.08 5.00
CA THR A 79 -16.65 19.66 4.27
C THR A 79 -16.83 18.14 4.32
N ILE A 80 -15.74 17.38 4.15
CA ILE A 80 -15.76 15.91 4.29
C ILE A 80 -16.14 15.53 5.72
N ALA A 81 -15.50 16.12 6.73
CA ALA A 81 -15.76 15.84 8.13
C ALA A 81 -17.20 16.17 8.55
N SER A 82 -17.76 17.28 8.07
CA SER A 82 -19.16 17.64 8.31
C SER A 82 -20.12 16.65 7.64
N SER A 83 -19.83 16.23 6.41
CA SER A 83 -20.64 15.24 5.69
C SER A 83 -20.61 13.86 6.34
N ASP A 84 -19.48 13.46 6.91
CA ASP A 84 -19.35 12.18 7.61
C ASP A 84 -20.08 12.18 8.96
N ARG A 85 -20.06 13.32 9.68
CA ARG A 85 -20.86 13.51 10.89
C ARG A 85 -22.35 13.42 10.61
N GLU A 86 -22.84 14.11 9.57
CA GLU A 86 -24.25 14.08 9.19
C GLU A 86 -24.69 12.66 8.80
N LEU A 87 -23.85 11.92 8.06
CA LEU A 87 -24.14 10.54 7.70
C LEU A 87 -24.18 9.61 8.93
N ALA A 88 -23.28 9.80 9.90
CA ALA A 88 -23.28 9.04 11.14
C ALA A 88 -24.59 9.26 11.93
N GLU A 89 -25.04 10.51 12.06
CA GLU A 89 -26.30 10.82 12.72
C GLU A 89 -27.52 10.22 11.99
N ARG A 90 -27.50 10.16 10.65
CA ARG A 90 -28.56 9.54 9.84
C ARG A 90 -28.58 8.02 9.99
N LEU A 91 -27.42 7.38 10.14
CA LEU A 91 -27.29 5.95 10.45
C LEU A 91 -27.81 5.63 11.85
N GLU A 92 -27.50 6.46 12.84
CA GLU A 92 -28.02 6.32 14.21
C GLU A 92 -29.55 6.42 14.26
N ARG A 93 -30.14 7.22 13.37
CA ARG A 93 -31.60 7.32 13.19
C ARG A 93 -32.20 6.22 12.31
N CYS A 94 -31.41 5.25 11.87
CA CYS A 94 -31.81 4.18 10.94
C CYS A 94 -32.53 4.71 9.70
N GLU A 95 -32.09 5.85 9.17
CA GLU A 95 -32.71 6.43 7.97
C GLU A 95 -32.50 5.52 6.76
N TYR A 96 -33.59 5.29 6.02
CA TYR A 96 -33.56 4.52 4.78
C TYR A 96 -32.60 5.16 3.76
N GLY A 97 -31.58 4.41 3.34
CA GLY A 97 -30.59 4.85 2.36
C GLY A 97 -29.27 5.36 2.93
N ALA A 98 -29.18 5.62 4.24
CA ALA A 98 -27.91 6.03 4.88
C ALA A 98 -26.85 4.91 4.82
N GLU A 99 -27.26 3.64 4.96
CA GLU A 99 -26.35 2.48 4.82
C GLU A 99 -25.79 2.35 3.39
N VAL A 100 -26.62 2.65 2.38
CA VAL A 100 -26.21 2.61 0.97
C VAL A 100 -25.20 3.72 0.67
N GLU A 101 -25.41 4.90 1.24
CA GLU A 101 -24.51 6.05 1.11
C GLU A 101 -23.17 5.81 1.81
N LEU A 102 -23.18 5.23 3.02
CA LEU A 102 -21.95 4.81 3.71
C LEU A 102 -21.17 3.80 2.88
N ARG A 103 -21.85 2.78 2.34
CA ARG A 103 -21.21 1.78 1.49
C ARG A 103 -20.55 2.41 0.25
N ALA A 104 -21.23 3.34 -0.42
CA ALA A 104 -20.69 4.04 -1.58
C ALA A 104 -19.48 4.93 -1.22
N LYS A 105 -19.51 5.62 -0.08
CA LYS A 105 -18.36 6.40 0.43
C LYS A 105 -17.18 5.51 0.77
N SER A 106 -17.41 4.40 1.47
CA SER A 106 -16.38 3.41 1.82
C SER A 106 -15.73 2.81 0.58
N GLU A 107 -16.51 2.40 -0.42
CA GLU A 107 -16.00 1.88 -1.69
C GLU A 107 -15.12 2.90 -2.43
N ARG A 108 -15.52 4.18 -2.42
CA ARG A 108 -14.73 5.28 -3.01
C ARG A 108 -13.41 5.49 -2.24
N PHE A 109 -13.46 5.46 -0.92
CA PHE A 109 -12.29 5.65 -0.06
C PHE A 109 -11.31 4.47 -0.17
N GLU A 110 -11.82 3.23 -0.15
CA GLU A 110 -11.02 2.02 -0.38
C GLU A 110 -10.34 2.04 -1.75
N ARG A 111 -11.04 2.50 -2.79
CA ARG A 111 -10.47 2.65 -4.13
C ARG A 111 -9.36 3.71 -4.17
N ALA A 112 -9.54 4.84 -3.48
CA ALA A 112 -8.51 5.87 -3.35
C ALA A 112 -7.29 5.36 -2.57
N ILE A 113 -7.50 4.69 -1.43
CA ILE A 113 -6.46 4.01 -0.65
C ILE A 113 -5.70 3.03 -1.53
N ARG A 114 -6.40 2.12 -2.23
CA ARG A 114 -5.75 1.14 -3.11
C ARG A 114 -4.93 1.83 -4.20
N TYR A 115 -5.42 2.93 -4.76
CA TYR A 115 -4.66 3.75 -5.70
C TYR A 115 -3.39 4.33 -5.06
N PHE A 116 -3.48 4.96 -3.88
CA PHE A 116 -2.32 5.53 -3.18
C PHE A 116 -1.28 4.48 -2.77
N TYR A 117 -1.72 3.32 -2.25
CA TYR A 117 -0.82 2.23 -1.83
C TYR A 117 -0.17 1.49 -3.02
N THR A 118 -0.73 1.61 -4.23
CA THR A 118 -0.16 1.00 -5.44
C THR A 118 0.47 2.03 -6.39
N ALA A 119 0.41 3.32 -6.04
CA ALA A 119 0.97 4.41 -6.83
C ALA A 119 2.46 4.61 -6.52
N ALA A 120 3.32 3.97 -7.33
CA ALA A 120 4.76 4.16 -7.30
C ALA A 120 5.26 4.82 -8.59
N GLU A 121 6.54 5.19 -8.61
CA GLU A 121 7.21 5.68 -9.81
C GLU A 121 7.51 4.51 -10.75
N CYS A 122 7.07 4.61 -12.00
CA CYS A 122 7.37 3.61 -13.02
C CYS A 122 8.86 3.63 -13.39
N CYS A 123 9.55 2.50 -13.34
CA CYS A 123 10.98 2.44 -13.69
C CYS A 123 11.27 2.68 -15.17
N THR A 124 10.26 2.67 -16.04
CA THR A 124 10.40 2.89 -17.48
C THR A 124 10.07 4.32 -17.89
N CYS A 125 8.89 4.83 -17.51
CA CYS A 125 8.44 6.18 -17.90
C CYS A 125 8.62 7.24 -16.81
N ILE A 126 9.03 6.86 -15.60
CA ILE A 126 9.31 7.77 -14.47
C ILE A 126 8.05 8.52 -13.97
N GLU A 127 6.87 8.18 -14.48
CA GLU A 127 5.61 8.77 -14.01
C GLU A 127 5.07 8.03 -12.79
N ARG A 128 4.51 8.78 -11.85
CA ARG A 128 3.84 8.24 -10.66
C ARG A 128 2.42 7.81 -11.01
N LYS A 129 2.19 6.50 -11.08
CA LYS A 129 0.93 5.88 -11.49
C LYS A 129 0.71 4.60 -10.69
N GLN A 130 -0.46 3.99 -10.82
CA GLN A 130 -0.65 2.62 -10.34
C GLN A 130 0.36 1.68 -11.03
N THR A 131 1.12 0.94 -10.24
CA THR A 131 2.20 0.09 -10.73
C THR A 131 2.06 -1.37 -10.32
N TYR A 132 2.60 -2.23 -11.17
CA TYR A 132 2.85 -3.64 -10.90
C TYR A 132 4.29 -3.80 -10.43
N THR A 133 4.47 -4.38 -9.25
CA THR A 133 5.79 -4.67 -8.71
C THR A 133 6.23 -6.04 -9.21
N SER A 134 7.33 -6.06 -9.95
CA SER A 134 7.97 -7.29 -10.40
C SER A 134 8.74 -7.98 -9.25
N PRO A 135 9.10 -9.27 -9.38
CA PRO A 135 9.78 -10.00 -8.30
C PRO A 135 11.16 -9.42 -7.95
N CYS A 136 11.75 -8.67 -8.88
CA CYS A 136 12.99 -7.92 -8.68
C CYS A 136 12.83 -6.65 -7.83
N GLY A 137 11.59 -6.22 -7.55
CA GLY A 137 11.26 -4.99 -6.82
C GLY A 137 11.03 -3.76 -7.73
N HIS A 138 11.22 -3.87 -9.04
CA HIS A 138 10.93 -2.75 -9.96
C HIS A 138 9.42 -2.61 -10.20
N ALA A 139 8.95 -1.37 -10.21
CA ALA A 139 7.56 -1.00 -10.40
C ALA A 139 7.32 -0.54 -11.86
N TYR A 140 6.34 -1.13 -12.53
CA TYR A 140 5.95 -0.79 -13.90
C TYR A 140 4.52 -0.28 -13.94
N CYS A 141 4.24 0.84 -14.58
CA CYS A 141 2.85 1.22 -14.87
C CYS A 141 2.23 0.22 -15.87
N GLN A 142 0.90 0.20 -15.95
CA GLN A 142 0.15 -0.69 -16.84
C GLN A 142 0.64 -0.62 -18.30
N ASP A 143 0.77 0.59 -18.86
CA ASP A 143 1.15 0.79 -20.26
C ASP A 143 2.56 0.25 -20.56
N CYS A 144 3.51 0.53 -19.67
CA CYS A 144 4.88 0.04 -19.81
C CYS A 144 4.97 -1.47 -19.61
N ALA A 145 4.21 -2.04 -18.68
CA ALA A 145 4.14 -3.48 -18.48
C ALA A 145 3.52 -4.19 -19.70
N GLN A 146 2.43 -3.65 -20.26
CA GLN A 146 1.79 -4.16 -21.47
C GLN A 146 2.76 -4.16 -22.65
N SER A 147 3.51 -3.07 -22.83
CA SER A 147 4.52 -2.97 -23.89
C SER A 147 5.55 -4.10 -23.81
N LEU A 148 5.94 -4.54 -22.61
CA LEU A 148 6.86 -5.68 -22.44
C LEU A 148 6.28 -6.98 -23.00
N TYR A 149 4.98 -7.21 -22.84
CA TYR A 149 4.28 -8.37 -23.40
C TYR A 149 4.13 -8.26 -24.93
N ASP A 150 3.83 -7.08 -25.45
CA ASP A 150 3.75 -6.84 -26.90
C ASP A 150 5.10 -7.11 -27.59
N PHE A 151 6.20 -6.68 -26.97
CA PHE A 151 7.55 -7.02 -27.44
C PHE A 151 7.82 -8.53 -27.38
N ALA A 152 7.33 -9.22 -26.35
CA ALA A 152 7.50 -10.66 -26.22
C ALA A 152 6.70 -11.46 -27.26
N LEU A 153 5.54 -10.95 -27.71
CA LEU A 153 4.81 -11.51 -28.84
C LEU A 153 5.54 -11.34 -30.17
N THR A 154 6.30 -10.26 -30.31
CA THR A 154 7.10 -9.96 -31.51
C THR A 154 8.40 -10.77 -31.54
N ASP A 155 9.11 -10.86 -30.42
CA ASP A 155 10.34 -11.64 -30.28
C ASP A 155 10.16 -12.76 -29.25
N ARG A 156 10.01 -13.99 -29.75
CA ARG A 156 9.85 -15.21 -28.95
C ARG A 156 10.96 -15.42 -27.92
N LYS A 157 12.15 -14.85 -28.11
CA LYS A 157 13.27 -14.97 -27.14
C LYS A 157 13.01 -14.24 -25.83
N LEU A 158 12.11 -13.26 -25.84
CA LEU A 158 11.72 -12.49 -24.66
C LEU A 158 10.66 -13.19 -23.82
N ILE A 159 10.21 -14.39 -24.22
CA ILE A 159 9.27 -15.21 -23.45
C ILE A 159 10.04 -16.20 -22.55
N PRO A 160 9.65 -16.35 -21.26
CA PRO A 160 8.73 -15.50 -20.51
C PRO A 160 9.28 -14.09 -20.28
N VAL A 161 8.40 -13.09 -20.18
CA VAL A 161 8.75 -11.69 -19.84
C VAL A 161 9.48 -11.66 -18.50
N ARG A 162 10.60 -10.91 -18.42
CA ARG A 162 11.48 -10.87 -17.24
C ARG A 162 11.82 -9.43 -16.84
N CYS A 163 11.90 -9.19 -15.53
CA CYS A 163 12.63 -8.07 -14.95
C CYS A 163 13.94 -8.59 -14.33
N CYS A 164 15.09 -7.99 -14.66
CA CYS A 164 16.37 -8.33 -14.01
C CYS A 164 16.66 -9.85 -13.99
N ARG A 165 16.30 -10.54 -15.09
CA ARG A 165 16.38 -12.00 -15.27
C ARG A 165 15.41 -12.84 -14.44
N MET A 166 14.60 -12.24 -13.59
CA MET A 166 13.49 -12.90 -12.91
C MET A 166 12.22 -12.80 -13.77
N PRO A 167 11.56 -13.92 -14.11
CA PRO A 167 10.28 -13.88 -14.81
C PRO A 167 9.25 -13.14 -13.96
N PHE A 168 8.30 -12.43 -14.58
CA PHE A 168 7.18 -11.86 -13.84
C PHE A 168 6.33 -12.97 -13.20
N ASP A 169 5.89 -12.75 -11.95
CA ASP A 169 5.12 -13.75 -11.20
C ASP A 169 3.70 -13.94 -11.76
N SER A 170 3.39 -15.21 -12.06
CA SER A 170 2.07 -15.81 -12.27
C SER A 170 1.25 -15.30 -13.46
N ASP A 171 0.42 -16.20 -13.99
CA ASP A 171 -0.43 -16.04 -15.18
C ASP A 171 -1.44 -14.89 -15.10
N ILE A 172 -1.51 -14.18 -13.97
CA ILE A 172 -2.40 -13.05 -13.70
C ILE A 172 -1.95 -11.79 -14.44
N ALA A 173 -0.65 -11.47 -14.44
CA ALA A 173 -0.16 -10.26 -15.11
C ALA A 173 -0.46 -10.27 -16.63
N PRO A 174 -0.21 -11.37 -17.37
CA PRO A 174 -0.67 -11.50 -18.76
C PRO A 174 -2.20 -11.34 -18.91
N VAL A 175 -3.00 -11.94 -18.02
CA VAL A 175 -4.48 -11.88 -18.07
C VAL A 175 -4.99 -10.45 -17.90
N CYS A 176 -4.36 -9.65 -17.03
CA CYS A 176 -4.81 -8.29 -16.75
C CYS A 176 -4.26 -7.24 -17.74
N LEU A 177 -3.16 -7.53 -18.43
CA LEU A 177 -2.43 -6.57 -19.25
C LEU A 177 -2.66 -6.75 -20.76
N MET A 178 -3.23 -7.88 -21.19
CA MET A 178 -3.38 -8.24 -22.61
C MET A 178 -4.84 -8.53 -22.97
N THR A 179 -5.14 -8.51 -24.27
CA THR A 179 -6.42 -9.03 -24.78
C THR A 179 -6.45 -10.56 -24.69
N GLU A 180 -7.64 -11.16 -24.72
CA GLU A 180 -7.79 -12.63 -24.66
C GLU A 180 -7.09 -13.34 -25.84
N GLU A 181 -7.12 -12.74 -27.04
CA GLU A 181 -6.44 -13.29 -28.21
C GLU A 181 -4.92 -13.30 -28.04
N ASP A 182 -4.35 -12.20 -27.56
CA ASP A 182 -2.90 -12.05 -27.41
C ASP A 182 -2.36 -12.83 -26.22
N LEU A 183 -3.16 -12.98 -25.16
CA LEU A 183 -2.90 -13.88 -24.06
C LEU A 183 -2.81 -15.33 -24.53
N ASN A 184 -3.78 -15.79 -25.33
CA ASN A 184 -3.78 -17.16 -25.86
C ASN A 184 -2.55 -17.43 -26.74
N LYS A 185 -2.18 -16.46 -27.58
CA LYS A 185 -0.92 -16.53 -28.36
C LYS A 185 0.30 -16.63 -27.45
N TYR A 186 0.39 -15.77 -26.43
CA TYR A 186 1.49 -15.75 -25.48
C TYR A 186 1.64 -17.09 -24.74
N LEU A 187 0.53 -17.64 -24.22
CA LEU A 187 0.51 -18.92 -23.51
C LEU A 187 0.90 -20.09 -24.41
N THR A 188 0.44 -20.08 -25.66
CA THR A 188 0.82 -21.10 -26.66
C THR A 188 2.33 -21.08 -26.91
N ILE A 189 2.90 -19.91 -27.19
CA ILE A 189 4.34 -19.76 -27.45
C ILE A 189 5.16 -20.10 -26.21
N LYS A 190 4.71 -19.68 -25.01
CA LYS A 190 5.34 -20.04 -23.74
C LYS A 190 5.38 -21.56 -23.56
N GLY A 191 4.28 -22.26 -23.84
CA GLY A 191 4.21 -23.72 -23.80
C GLY A 191 5.14 -24.41 -24.80
N GLU A 192 5.25 -23.89 -26.03
CA GLU A 192 6.21 -24.39 -27.04
C GLU A 192 7.67 -24.28 -26.57
N ILE A 193 8.01 -23.19 -25.86
CA ILE A 193 9.38 -22.92 -25.38
C ILE A 193 9.71 -23.73 -24.14
N GLU A 194 8.78 -23.86 -23.20
CA GLU A 194 8.95 -24.62 -21.95
C GLU A 194 8.90 -26.14 -22.20
N HIS A 195 8.12 -26.57 -23.19
CA HIS A 195 7.97 -27.96 -23.60
C HIS A 195 8.23 -28.12 -25.10
N PRO A 196 9.50 -28.02 -25.54
CA PRO A 196 9.84 -28.28 -26.93
C PRO A 196 9.46 -29.72 -27.26
N CYS A 197 8.70 -29.89 -28.34
CA CYS A 197 8.36 -31.22 -28.85
C CYS A 197 9.68 -31.98 -29.09
N PRO A 198 9.80 -33.24 -28.62
CA PRO A 198 11.01 -34.02 -28.84
C PRO A 198 11.30 -34.12 -30.34
N PRO A 199 12.59 -34.20 -30.75
CA PRO A 199 12.97 -34.29 -32.15
C PRO A 199 12.16 -35.38 -32.86
N VAL A 200 11.81 -35.18 -34.14
CA VAL A 200 11.02 -36.14 -34.94
C VAL A 200 11.58 -37.57 -34.86
N ALA A 201 12.89 -37.73 -34.73
CA ALA A 201 13.56 -39.03 -34.57
C ALA A 201 13.28 -39.75 -33.23
N GLU A 202 12.85 -39.04 -32.19
CA GLU A 202 12.40 -39.59 -30.91
C GLU A 202 10.89 -39.86 -30.94
N LEU A 203 10.12 -39.04 -31.63
CA LEU A 203 8.70 -39.30 -31.93
C LEU A 203 8.53 -40.57 -32.77
N ASP A 204 9.35 -40.79 -33.80
CA ASP A 204 9.32 -42.01 -34.62
C ASP A 204 9.67 -43.25 -33.80
N ARG A 205 10.61 -43.12 -32.84
CA ARG A 205 10.96 -44.21 -31.93
C ARG A 205 9.83 -44.50 -30.93
N ALA A 206 9.26 -43.47 -30.31
CA ALA A 206 8.15 -43.61 -29.38
C ALA A 206 6.89 -44.17 -30.08
N ALA A 207 6.60 -43.69 -31.29
CA ALA A 207 5.53 -44.21 -32.14
C ALA A 207 5.80 -45.67 -32.53
N SER A 208 7.02 -46.02 -32.93
CA SER A 208 7.39 -47.42 -33.25
C SER A 208 7.23 -48.36 -32.05
N ILE A 209 7.60 -47.92 -30.85
CA ILE A 209 7.40 -48.69 -29.61
C ILE A 209 5.91 -48.87 -29.34
N LEU A 210 5.11 -47.79 -29.39
CA LEU A 210 3.65 -47.85 -29.19
C LEU A 210 2.95 -48.72 -30.24
N ILE A 211 3.38 -48.66 -31.51
CA ILE A 211 2.90 -49.53 -32.59
C ILE A 211 3.20 -51.00 -32.26
N SER A 212 4.41 -51.28 -31.77
CA SER A 212 4.86 -52.65 -31.47
C SER A 212 4.22 -53.24 -30.20
N GLU A 213 3.96 -52.43 -29.18
CA GLU A 213 3.43 -52.89 -27.89
C GLU A 213 1.92 -52.99 -27.87
N LYS A 214 1.21 -52.06 -28.53
CA LYS A 214 -0.26 -51.99 -28.42
C LYS A 214 -1.01 -52.58 -29.60
N GLY A 215 -0.34 -52.80 -30.74
CA GLY A 215 -0.96 -53.34 -31.95
C GLY A 215 -2.07 -52.43 -32.48
N TRP A 216 -1.91 -51.87 -33.67
CA TRP A 216 -2.93 -50.98 -34.25
C TRP A 216 -4.25 -51.73 -34.46
N LYS A 217 -5.20 -51.57 -33.55
CA LYS A 217 -6.58 -52.01 -33.72
C LYS A 217 -7.41 -50.82 -34.17
N PHE A 218 -7.64 -50.74 -35.48
CA PHE A 218 -8.78 -50.00 -36.02
C PHE A 218 -10.02 -50.86 -35.77
N GLU A 219 -10.85 -50.49 -34.80
CA GLU A 219 -12.23 -50.97 -34.75
C GLU A 219 -13.02 -50.15 -35.78
N HIS A 220 -13.55 -50.86 -36.78
CA HIS A 220 -14.41 -50.34 -37.83
C HIS A 220 -15.84 -50.10 -37.34
#